data_AF-A0AAD4YKB7-F1
#
_entry.id   AF-A0AAD4YKB7-F1
#
_cell.length_a   1.000
_cell.length_b   1.000
_cell.length_c   1.000
_cell.angle_alpha   90.00
_cell.angle_beta   90.00
_cell.angle_gamma   90.00
#
_symmetry.space_group_name_H-M   'P 1'
#
loop_
_entity.id
_entity.type
_entity.pdbx_description
1 polymer ?
#
loop_
_entity_poly.entity_id
_entity_poly.type
_entity_poly.pdbx_seq_one_letter_code
_entity_poly.pdbx_strand_id
1 'polypeptide(L)'
;MLEKNPKQWHEKLLETLWAYRNSKRKATGMTPYALTHGHDAILPMEIAVQSLIIAQQHNLTGEDYSQAMLLELEGLDASRIDTLNKLLAGKQAVSRAYNKRVKKTI
;
A
#
# COMPACT_ATOMS: atom_id res chain seq x y z
N MET A 1 -17.75 0.43 13.74
CA MET A 1 -17.12 1.19 14.85
C MET A 1 -17.34 2.69 14.68
N LEU A 2 -16.90 3.30 13.58
CA LEU A 2 -17.17 4.73 13.30
C LEU A 2 -18.65 5.05 13.03
N GLU A 3 -19.39 4.12 12.40
CA GLU A 3 -20.84 4.27 12.18
C GLU A 3 -21.64 4.32 13.48
N LYS A 4 -21.12 3.73 14.57
CA LYS A 4 -21.80 3.72 15.86
C LYS A 4 -21.51 4.98 16.68
N ASN A 5 -20.32 5.57 16.53
CA ASN A 5 -19.93 6.83 17.18
C ASN A 5 -19.11 7.73 16.22
N PRO A 6 -19.77 8.48 15.32
CA PRO A 6 -19.08 9.28 14.30
C PRO A 6 -18.17 10.38 14.87
N LYS A 7 -18.43 10.84 16.11
CA LYS A 7 -17.66 11.90 16.77
C LYS A 7 -16.25 11.44 17.21
N GLN A 8 -16.02 10.14 17.34
CA GLN A 8 -14.77 9.56 17.84
C GLN A 8 -13.78 9.19 16.71
N TRP A 9 -13.99 9.70 15.49
CA TRP A 9 -13.14 9.33 14.35
C TRP A 9 -11.67 9.67 14.55
N HIS A 10 -11.38 10.75 15.27
CA HIS A 10 -10.02 11.21 15.55
C HIS A 10 -9.25 10.23 16.44
N GLU A 11 -9.92 9.54 17.37
CA GLU A 11 -9.32 8.49 18.21
C GLU A 11 -8.84 7.29 17.38
N LYS A 12 -9.50 7.02 16.25
CA LYS A 12 -9.19 5.90 15.34
C LYS A 12 -8.41 6.29 14.09
N LEU A 13 -8.12 7.58 13.91
CA LEU A 13 -7.45 8.09 12.71
C LEU A 13 -6.07 7.46 12.52
N LEU A 14 -5.26 7.43 13.58
CA LEU A 14 -3.89 6.92 13.51
C LEU A 14 -3.86 5.43 13.14
N GLU A 15 -4.67 4.61 13.82
CA GLU A 15 -4.83 3.17 13.53
C GLU A 15 -5.29 2.96 12.07
N THR A 16 -6.26 3.75 11.62
CA THR A 16 -6.82 3.65 10.27
C THR A 16 -5.78 4.02 9.20
N LEU A 17 -5.04 5.11 9.40
CA LEU A 17 -3.96 5.51 8.50
C LEU A 17 -2.84 4.48 8.46
N TRP A 18 -2.49 3.90 9.62
CA TRP A 18 -1.49 2.84 9.71
C TRP A 18 -1.91 1.60 8.93
N ALA A 19 -3.14 1.12 9.14
CA ALA A 19 -3.69 0.00 8.38
C ALA A 19 -3.74 0.30 6.88
N TYR A 20 -4.15 1.52 6.50
CA TYR A 20 -4.21 1.93 5.10
C TYR A 20 -2.83 1.92 4.43
N ARG A 21 -1.80 2.41 5.10
CA ARG A 21 -0.43 2.49 4.57
C ARG A 21 0.24 1.13 4.42
N ASN A 22 -0.09 0.17 5.28
CA ASN A 22 0.52 -1.17 5.28
C ASN A 22 -0.31 -2.24 4.57
N SER A 23 -1.54 -1.93 4.13
CA SER A 23 -2.37 -2.87 3.38
C SER A 23 -2.17 -2.72 1.87
N LYS A 24 -1.98 -3.84 1.17
CA LYS A 24 -1.90 -3.85 -0.31
C LYS A 24 -3.18 -3.28 -0.91
N ARG A 25 -3.04 -2.34 -1.83
CA ARG A 25 -4.19 -1.73 -2.51
C ARG A 25 -4.56 -2.55 -3.73
N LYS A 26 -5.84 -2.91 -3.87
CA LYS A 26 -6.34 -3.66 -5.04
C LYS A 26 -5.99 -3.02 -6.38
N ALA A 27 -5.95 -1.68 -6.44
CA ALA A 27 -5.67 -0.95 -7.68
C ALA A 27 -4.21 -1.04 -8.14
N THR A 28 -3.26 -1.20 -7.21
CA THR A 28 -1.82 -1.11 -7.51
C THR A 28 -1.08 -2.40 -7.21
N GLY A 29 -1.63 -3.26 -6.35
CA GLY A 29 -0.98 -4.47 -5.84
C GLY A 29 0.05 -4.21 -4.74
N MET A 30 0.37 -2.94 -4.46
CA MET A 30 1.40 -2.52 -3.51
C MET A 30 0.81 -1.82 -2.29
N THR A 31 1.58 -1.78 -1.20
CA THR A 31 1.25 -0.96 -0.03
C THR A 31 1.64 0.50 -0.30
N PRO A 32 0.87 1.49 0.20
CA PRO A 32 1.28 2.90 0.10
C PRO A 32 2.62 3.19 0.80
N TYR A 33 2.95 2.44 1.85
CA TYR A 33 4.23 2.54 2.55
C TYR A 33 5.40 2.17 1.62
N ALA A 34 5.34 1.01 0.96
CA ALA A 34 6.37 0.57 0.03
C ALA A 34 6.59 1.54 -1.14
N LEU A 35 5.52 2.16 -1.66
CA LEU A 35 5.66 3.18 -2.72
C LEU A 35 6.44 4.43 -2.25
N THR A 36 6.38 4.74 -0.96
CA THR A 36 7.05 5.90 -0.38
C THR A 36 8.48 5.55 0.03
N HIS A 37 8.68 4.42 0.69
CA HIS A 37 9.93 4.03 1.35
C HIS A 37 10.74 2.95 0.63
N GLY A 38 10.19 2.32 -0.41
CA GLY A 38 10.85 1.26 -1.18
C GLY A 38 10.52 -0.16 -0.74
N HIS A 39 10.19 -0.36 0.53
CA HIS A 39 9.95 -1.68 1.12
C HIS A 39 8.67 -1.66 1.96
N ASP A 40 7.98 -2.80 2.08
CA ASP A 40 6.87 -2.99 3.01
C ASP A 40 7.32 -2.80 4.48
N ALA A 41 6.49 -2.19 5.33
CA ALA A 41 6.86 -2.04 6.74
C ALA A 41 6.74 -3.38 7.49
N ILE A 42 7.73 -3.67 8.32
CA ILE A 42 7.66 -4.79 9.27
C ILE A 42 6.85 -4.35 10.48
N LEU A 43 5.75 -5.04 10.75
CA LEU A 43 4.87 -4.73 11.87
C LEU A 43 5.38 -5.36 13.17
N PRO A 44 5.20 -4.70 14.34
CA PRO A 44 5.57 -5.30 15.63
C PRO A 44 4.93 -6.66 15.88
N MET A 45 3.70 -6.88 15.41
CA MET A 45 3.03 -8.17 15.54
C MET A 45 3.70 -9.28 14.71
N GLU A 46 4.31 -8.94 13.57
CA GLU A 46 5.01 -9.90 12.71
C GLU A 46 6.30 -10.37 13.36
N ILE A 47 6.98 -9.48 14.08
CA ILE A 47 8.13 -9.81 14.94
C ILE A 47 7.68 -10.74 16.07
N ALA A 48 6.59 -10.37 16.78
CA ALA A 48 6.10 -11.12 17.92
C ALA A 48 5.69 -12.56 17.57
N VAL A 49 5.10 -12.78 16.39
CA VAL A 49 4.68 -14.11 15.92
C VAL A 49 5.74 -14.82 15.07
N GLN A 50 6.92 -14.22 14.87
CA GLN A 50 7.95 -14.70 13.94
C GLN A 50 7.36 -15.04 12.56
N SER A 51 6.76 -14.05 11.92
CA SER A 51 6.12 -14.22 10.61
C SER A 51 7.12 -14.72 9.56
N LEU A 52 6.60 -15.19 8.42
CA LEU A 52 7.44 -15.65 7.31
C LEU A 52 8.46 -14.60 6.86
N ILE A 53 8.09 -13.31 6.88
CA ILE A 53 8.98 -12.19 6.51
C ILE A 53 10.20 -12.16 7.45
N ILE A 54 9.95 -12.30 8.76
CA ILE A 54 11.00 -12.32 9.79
C ILE A 54 11.88 -13.56 9.64
N ALA A 55 11.28 -14.73 9.41
CA ALA A 55 12.02 -15.97 9.19
C ALA A 55 12.94 -15.91 7.96
N GLN A 56 12.47 -15.29 6.87
CA GLN A 56 13.28 -15.08 5.66
C GLN A 56 14.45 -14.14 5.94
N GLN A 57 14.23 -13.06 6.69
CA GLN A 57 15.28 -12.12 7.06
C GLN A 57 16.34 -12.75 7.96
N HIS A 58 15.96 -13.60 8.93
CA HIS A 58 16.92 -14.26 9.83
C HIS A 58 17.89 -15.22 9.12
N ASN A 59 17.55 -15.69 7.92
CA ASN A 59 18.42 -16.57 7.13
C ASN A 59 19.45 -15.81 6.29
N LEU A 60 19.40 -14.47 6.28
CA LEU A 60 20.31 -13.63 5.51
C LEU A 60 21.45 -13.12 6.38
N THR A 61 22.65 -13.04 5.79
CA THR A 61 23.72 -12.25 6.39
C THR A 61 23.38 -10.76 6.30
N GLY A 62 24.06 -9.91 7.08
CA GLY A 62 23.85 -8.46 7.01
C GLY A 62 24.17 -7.86 5.64
N GLU A 63 25.16 -8.43 4.94
CA GLU A 63 25.52 -8.04 3.57
C GLU A 63 24.43 -8.44 2.57
N ASP A 64 23.96 -9.70 2.63
CA ASP A 64 22.90 -10.19 1.74
C ASP A 64 21.60 -9.40 1.92
N TYR A 65 21.24 -9.09 3.17
CA TYR A 65 20.07 -8.27 3.49
C TYR A 65 20.20 -6.86 2.91
N SER A 66 21.36 -6.23 3.06
CA SER A 66 21.62 -4.88 2.54
C SER A 66 21.56 -4.87 1.01
N GLN A 67 22.10 -5.89 0.36
CA GLN A 67 22.05 -6.04 -1.09
C GLN A 67 20.62 -6.25 -1.59
N ALA A 68 19.82 -7.10 -0.92
CA ALA A 68 18.42 -7.31 -1.26
C ALA A 68 17.61 -6.00 -1.15
N MET A 69 17.81 -5.22 -0.09
CA MET A 69 17.16 -3.93 0.11
C MET A 69 17.52 -2.92 -0.99
N LEU A 70 18.79 -2.89 -1.43
CA LEU A 70 19.22 -2.03 -2.53
C LEU A 70 18.54 -2.40 -3.86
N LEU A 71 18.42 -3.69 -4.16
CA LEU A 71 17.75 -4.17 -5.37
C LEU A 71 16.26 -3.77 -5.40
N GLU A 72 15.57 -3.81 -4.27
CA GLU A 72 14.18 -3.32 -4.19
C GLU A 72 14.08 -1.82 -4.47
N LEU A 73 15.03 -1.03 -3.96
CA LEU A 73 15.08 0.42 -4.20
C LEU A 73 15.36 0.75 -5.66
N GLU A 74 16.22 0.00 -6.35
CA GLU A 74 16.48 0.18 -7.78
C GLU A 74 15.20 0.00 -8.62
N GLY A 75 14.35 -0.97 -8.26
CA GLY A 75 13.06 -1.22 -8.94
C GLY A 75 11.92 -0.28 -8.55
N LEU A 76 12.13 0.60 -7.57
CA LEU A 76 11.05 1.39 -6.97
C LEU A 76 10.46 2.42 -7.93
N ASP A 77 11.30 3.11 -8.71
CA ASP A 77 10.81 4.14 -9.62
C ASP A 77 9.98 3.57 -10.77
N ALA A 78 10.39 2.41 -11.29
CA ALA A 78 9.58 1.66 -12.25
C ALA A 78 8.22 1.27 -11.64
N SER A 79 8.23 0.79 -10.40
CA SER A 79 7.01 0.43 -9.66
C SER A 79 6.08 1.63 -9.41
N ARG A 80 6.64 2.82 -9.13
CA ARG A 80 5.89 4.08 -8.97
C ARG A 80 5.23 4.50 -10.27
N ILE A 81 5.95 4.43 -11.39
CA ILE A 81 5.43 4.77 -12.72
C ILE A 81 4.29 3.82 -13.11
N ASP A 82 4.48 2.51 -12.95
CA ASP A 82 3.44 1.51 -13.23
C ASP A 82 2.19 1.75 -12.35
N THR A 83 2.40 1.99 -11.06
CA THR A 83 1.32 2.34 -10.13
C THR A 83 0.56 3.59 -10.56
N LEU A 84 1.27 4.65 -10.96
CA LEU A 84 0.66 5.89 -11.45
C LEU A 84 -0.20 5.62 -12.70
N ASN A 85 0.31 4.85 -13.65
CA ASN A 85 -0.40 4.49 -14.87
C ASN A 85 -1.69 3.72 -14.55
N LYS A 86 -1.65 2.74 -13.64
CA LYS A 86 -2.83 2.00 -13.17
C LYS A 86 -3.88 2.93 -12.53
N LEU A 87 -3.46 3.87 -11.70
CA LEU A 87 -4.34 4.85 -11.06
C LEU A 87 -5.00 5.78 -12.09
N LEU A 88 -4.23 6.28 -13.06
CA LEU A 88 -4.74 7.13 -14.13
C LEU A 88 -5.76 6.38 -15.00
N ALA A 89 -5.46 5.14 -15.40
CA ALA A 89 -6.38 4.30 -16.16
C ALA A 89 -7.68 4.05 -15.39
N GLY A 90 -7.58 3.73 -14.08
CA GLY A 90 -8.74 3.56 -13.21
C GLY A 90 -9.60 4.84 -13.12
N LYS A 91 -8.97 6.00 -12.92
CA LYS A 91 -9.67 7.30 -12.87
C LYS A 91 -10.37 7.62 -14.20
N GLN A 92 -9.72 7.35 -15.33
CA GLN A 92 -10.34 7.52 -16.65
C GLN A 92 -11.54 6.59 -16.84
N ALA A 93 -11.44 5.33 -16.45
CA ALA A 93 -12.55 4.37 -16.54
C ALA A 93 -13.76 4.83 -15.72
N VAL A 94 -13.55 5.30 -14.49
CA VAL A 94 -14.61 5.85 -13.63
C VAL A 94 -15.24 7.10 -14.25
N SER A 95 -14.43 8.02 -14.78
CA SER A 95 -14.92 9.23 -15.46
C SER A 95 -15.79 8.89 -16.67
N ARG A 96 -15.34 7.95 -17.53
CA ARG A 96 -16.12 7.47 -18.68
C ARG A 96 -17.46 6.86 -18.25
N ALA A 97 -17.45 6.02 -17.21
CA ALA A 97 -18.65 5.40 -16.68
C ALA A 97 -19.65 6.43 -16.14
N TYR A 98 -19.18 7.43 -15.40
CA TYR A 98 -19.99 8.53 -14.89
C TYR A 98 -20.59 9.35 -16.03
N ASN A 99 -19.77 9.82 -16.97
CA ASN A 99 -20.22 10.64 -18.11
C ASN A 99 -21.26 9.91 -18.97
N LYS A 100 -21.12 8.59 -19.15
CA LYS A 100 -22.11 7.77 -19.87
C LYS A 100 -23.46 7.73 -19.16
N ARG A 101 -23.48 7.73 -17.82
CA ARG A 101 -24.72 7.77 -17.03
C ARG A 101 -25.39 9.13 -17.11
N VAL A 102 -24.62 10.21 -16.91
CA VAL A 102 -25.15 11.58 -16.97
C VAL A 102 -25.76 11.90 -18.35
N LYS A 103 -25.07 11.53 -19.44
CA LYS A 103 -25.58 11.74 -20.81
C LYS A 103 -26.82 10.92 -21.17
N LYS A 104 -27.20 9.91 -20.39
CA LYS A 104 -28.45 9.16 -20.57
C LYS A 104 -29.63 9.79 -19.81
N THR A 105 -29.36 10.73 -18.92
CA THR A 105 -30.35 11.36 -18.03
C THR A 105 -30.76 12.76 -18.52
N ILE A 106 -30.03 13.31 -19.50
CA ILE A 106 -30.37 14.52 -20.25
C ILE A 106 -30.93 14.08 -21.60
#